data_AF-A0A843KEN6-F1
#
_entry.id   AF-A0A843KEN6-F1
#
_cell.length_a   1.000
_cell.length_b   1.000
_cell.length_c   1.000
_cell.angle_alpha   90.00
_cell.angle_beta   90.00
_cell.angle_gamma   90.00
#
_symmetry.space_group_name_H-M   'P 1'
#
loop_
_entity.id
_entity.type
_entity.pdbx_description
1 polymer ?
#
loop_
_entity_poly.entity_id
_entity_poly.type
_entity_poly.pdbx_seq_one_letter_code
_entity_poly.pdbx_strand_id
1 'polypeptide(L)'
;MNSGILAYLKNLFFPDSGSDAGDGGTLYVISDLHFNHARILRHCHRPFRSLRQMNSDLVRRWNSVVGEYDTVYHLGDFSIRGGPGRWIRQLNGRKVFIRGNHDSLLLRAKQHSTLEYGGYR
;
A
#
# COMPACT_ATOMS: atom_id res chain seq x y z
N MET A 1 27.46 5.50 -19.10
CA MET A 1 27.17 4.65 -17.91
C MET A 1 26.02 3.73 -18.29
N ASN A 2 26.24 2.42 -18.18
CA ASN A 2 25.54 1.36 -18.90
C ASN A 2 24.04 1.25 -18.58
N SER A 3 23.21 1.49 -19.59
CA SER A 3 21.76 1.23 -19.62
C SER A 3 21.38 -0.23 -19.32
N GLY A 4 22.31 -1.18 -19.49
CA GLY A 4 22.08 -2.61 -19.24
C GLY A 4 21.96 -2.99 -17.75
N ILE A 5 22.66 -2.31 -16.83
CA ILE A 5 22.62 -2.67 -15.40
C ILE A 5 21.29 -2.23 -14.75
N LEU A 6 20.75 -1.08 -15.18
CA LEU A 6 19.45 -0.60 -14.72
C LEU A 6 18.30 -1.44 -15.29
N ALA A 7 18.43 -1.94 -16.52
CA ALA A 7 17.46 -2.89 -17.10
C ALA A 7 17.48 -4.25 -16.36
N TYR A 8 18.67 -4.75 -16.02
CA TYR A 8 18.81 -6.00 -15.28
C TYR A 8 18.22 -5.90 -13.85
N LEU A 9 18.46 -4.79 -13.16
CA LEU A 9 17.87 -4.54 -11.83
C LEU A 9 16.35 -4.35 -11.89
N LYS A 10 15.81 -3.75 -12.96
CA LYS A 10 14.36 -3.70 -13.17
C LYS A 10 13.76 -5.09 -13.28
N ASN A 11 14.33 -5.99 -14.09
CA ASN A 11 13.81 -7.36 -14.23
C ASN A 11 14.00 -8.22 -12.98
N LEU A 12 14.99 -7.91 -12.13
CA LEU A 12 15.23 -8.63 -10.89
C LEU A 12 14.18 -8.33 -9.80
N PHE A 13 13.62 -7.11 -9.81
CA PHE A 13 12.61 -6.67 -8.82
C PHE A 13 11.19 -6.58 -9.40
N PHE A 14 11.07 -6.50 -10.73
CA PHE A 14 9.85 -6.48 -11.50
C PHE A 14 10.04 -7.42 -12.71
N PRO A 15 10.05 -8.75 -12.52
CA PRO A 15 10.04 -9.65 -13.65
C PRO A 15 8.82 -9.32 -14.51
N ASP A 16 9.02 -9.19 -15.82
CA ASP A 16 7.93 -9.05 -16.78
C ASP A 16 6.87 -10.08 -16.42
N SER A 17 5.74 -9.60 -15.92
CA SER A 17 4.66 -10.45 -15.45
C SER A 17 4.14 -11.16 -16.68
N GLY A 18 4.58 -12.41 -16.83
CA GLY A 18 3.90 -13.40 -17.62
C GLY A 18 2.43 -13.31 -17.26
N SER A 19 1.63 -13.00 -18.28
CA SER A 19 0.18 -13.11 -18.29
C SER A 19 -0.23 -14.36 -17.54
N ASP A 20 -0.98 -14.19 -16.44
CA ASP A 20 -2.02 -15.11 -15.95
C ASP A 20 -2.61 -14.57 -14.64
N ALA A 21 -3.52 -13.58 -14.76
CA ALA A 21 -4.78 -13.45 -13.98
C ALA A 21 -5.33 -12.00 -14.01
N GLY A 22 -6.17 -11.70 -15.01
CA GLY A 22 -7.28 -10.73 -14.95
C GLY A 22 -7.00 -9.30 -14.47
N ASP A 23 -6.89 -8.38 -15.44
CA ASP A 23 -6.61 -6.94 -15.31
C ASP A 23 -5.10 -6.64 -15.20
N GLY A 24 -4.58 -5.80 -16.09
CA GLY A 24 -3.13 -5.60 -16.29
C GLY A 24 -2.38 -4.84 -15.20
N GLY A 25 -2.84 -4.88 -13.94
CA GLY A 25 -2.24 -4.21 -12.80
C GLY A 25 -1.23 -5.06 -12.02
N THR A 26 -0.26 -4.40 -11.38
CA THR A 26 0.65 -5.03 -10.40
C THR A 26 -0.07 -5.24 -9.06
N LEU A 27 0.21 -6.37 -8.40
CA LEU A 27 -0.26 -6.64 -7.04
C LEU A 27 0.77 -6.17 -6.01
N TYR A 28 0.34 -5.34 -5.06
CA TYR A 28 1.15 -4.91 -3.92
C TYR A 28 0.55 -5.39 -2.60
N VAL A 29 1.41 -5.59 -1.60
CA VAL A 29 1.02 -5.88 -0.22
C VAL A 29 1.71 -4.87 0.70
N ILE A 30 0.97 -4.28 1.62
CA ILE A 30 1.47 -3.28 2.58
C ILE A 30 0.61 -3.30 3.86
N SER A 31 1.08 -2.68 4.94
CA SER A 31 0.35 -2.57 6.19
C SER A 31 0.73 -1.28 6.93
N ASP A 32 0.00 -0.97 8.01
CA ASP A 32 0.42 -0.04 9.07
C ASP A 32 0.70 1.40 8.59
N LEU A 33 -0.05 1.88 7.59
CA LEU A 33 0.08 3.27 7.16
C LEU A 33 -0.22 4.26 8.29
N HIS A 34 -1.15 3.92 9.19
CA HIS A 34 -1.48 4.70 10.38
C HIS A 34 -1.76 6.18 10.07
N PHE A 35 -2.54 6.45 9.02
CA PHE A 35 -2.98 7.81 8.73
C PHE A 35 -3.66 8.43 9.96
N ASN A 36 -3.34 9.70 10.20
CA ASN A 36 -3.86 10.47 11.33
C ASN A 36 -3.44 9.95 12.73
N HIS A 37 -2.42 9.10 12.82
CA HIS A 37 -1.91 8.60 14.11
C HIS A 37 -0.75 9.45 14.64
N ALA A 38 -1.02 10.60 15.27
CA ALA A 38 0.06 11.50 15.76
C ALA A 38 1.09 10.81 16.68
N ARG A 39 0.64 9.86 17.53
CA ARG A 39 1.51 9.16 18.48
C ARG A 39 2.49 8.19 17.80
N ILE A 40 2.18 7.71 16.60
CA ILE A 40 3.05 6.77 15.87
C ILE A 40 4.42 7.37 15.54
N LEU A 41 4.48 8.69 15.38
CA LEU A 41 5.73 9.41 15.12
C LEU A 41 6.75 9.15 16.22
N ARG A 42 6.30 9.16 17.48
CA ARG A 42 7.15 8.86 18.63
C ARG A 42 7.28 7.37 18.85
N HIS A 43 6.17 6.63 18.83
CA HIS A 43 6.16 5.22 19.18
C HIS A 43 7.03 4.35 18.27
N CYS A 44 7.02 4.64 16.96
CA CYS A 44 7.81 3.94 15.96
C CYS A 44 9.01 4.76 15.46
N HIS A 45 9.35 5.87 16.12
CA HIS A 45 10.42 6.79 15.70
C HIS A 45 10.35 7.16 14.20
N ARG A 46 9.14 7.40 13.68
CA ARG A 46 8.99 7.72 12.25
C ARG A 46 9.68 9.06 11.94
N PRO A 47 10.45 9.16 10.85
CA PRO A 47 11.30 10.32 10.57
C PRO A 47 10.53 11.51 9.98
N PHE A 48 9.44 11.93 10.62
CA PHE A 48 8.63 13.07 10.20
C PHE A 48 8.52 14.11 11.29
N ARG A 49 8.61 15.39 10.91
CA ARG A 49 8.53 16.52 11.84
C ARG A 49 7.09 16.80 12.29
N SER A 50 6.10 16.34 11.53
CA SER A 50 4.68 16.53 11.86
C SER A 50 3.80 15.45 11.25
N LEU A 51 2.60 15.28 11.82
CA LEU A 51 1.58 14.37 11.30
C LEU A 51 1.14 14.76 9.89
N ARG A 52 1.01 16.06 9.62
CA ARG A 52 0.66 16.58 8.30
C ARG A 52 1.70 16.15 7.26
N GLN A 53 3.00 16.31 7.58
CA GLN A 53 4.09 15.88 6.71
C GLN A 53 4.04 14.38 6.43
N MET A 54 3.90 13.56 7.49
CA MET A 54 3.79 12.10 7.34
C MET A 54 2.65 11.72 6.39
N ASN A 55 1.45 12.23 6.64
CA ASN A 55 0.29 11.90 5.83
C ASN A 55 0.47 12.32 4.36
N SER A 56 1.02 13.51 4.08
CA SER A 56 1.29 13.95 2.71
C SER A 56 2.36 13.11 2.02
N ASP A 57 3.42 12.75 2.75
CA ASP A 57 4.51 11.92 2.21
C ASP A 57 4.06 10.49 1.94
N LEU A 58 3.19 9.91 2.77
CA LEU A 58 2.62 8.59 2.51
C LEU A 58 1.81 8.58 1.21
N VAL A 59 0.95 9.57 1.00
CA VAL A 59 0.18 9.71 -0.26
C VAL A 59 1.11 9.87 -1.46
N ARG A 60 2.11 10.77 -1.36
CA ARG A 60 3.06 11.02 -2.44
C ARG A 60 3.86 9.76 -2.81
N ARG A 61 4.38 9.04 -1.80
CA ARG A 61 5.17 7.82 -2.03
C ARG A 61 4.30 6.70 -2.60
N TRP A 62 3.09 6.51 -2.09
CA TRP A 62 2.14 5.55 -2.63
C TRP A 62 1.89 5.80 -4.12
N ASN A 63 1.48 7.02 -4.49
CA ASN A 63 1.12 7.36 -5.87
C ASN A 63 2.33 7.43 -6.82
N SER A 64 3.57 7.40 -6.30
CA SER A 64 4.77 7.29 -7.12
C SER A 64 5.10 5.86 -7.56
N VAL A 65 4.45 4.87 -6.96
CA VAL A 65 4.67 3.44 -7.23
C VAL A 65 3.39 2.79 -7.75
N VAL A 66 2.25 3.06 -7.12
CA VAL A 66 0.97 2.43 -7.42
C VAL A 66 0.23 3.24 -8.50
N GLY A 67 -0.03 2.60 -9.63
CA GLY A 67 -0.87 3.07 -10.73
C GLY A 67 -2.36 2.87 -10.47
N GLU A 68 -3.20 3.34 -11.39
CA GLU A 68 -4.65 3.32 -11.24
C GLU A 68 -5.27 1.91 -11.38
N TYR A 69 -4.62 1.03 -12.14
CA TYR A 69 -5.07 -0.35 -12.38
C TYR A 69 -4.47 -1.36 -11.39
N ASP A 70 -3.51 -0.94 -10.56
CA ASP A 70 -2.88 -1.83 -9.60
C ASP A 70 -3.84 -2.22 -8.46
N THR A 71 -3.61 -3.39 -7.87
CA THR A 71 -4.33 -3.84 -6.69
C THR A 71 -3.41 -3.86 -5.47
N VAL A 72 -3.85 -3.24 -4.38
CA VAL A 72 -3.10 -3.21 -3.11
C VAL A 72 -3.89 -3.88 -1.99
N TYR A 73 -3.30 -4.93 -1.43
CA TYR A 73 -3.76 -5.55 -0.19
C TYR A 73 -3.15 -4.83 1.01
N HIS A 74 -4.00 -4.17 1.80
CA HIS A 74 -3.58 -3.46 3.01
C HIS A 74 -3.91 -4.31 4.24
N LEU A 75 -2.90 -4.77 4.96
CA LEU A 75 -3.00 -5.81 6.01
C LEU A 75 -3.30 -5.25 7.41
N GLY A 76 -4.11 -4.20 7.48
CA GLY A 76 -4.54 -3.62 8.74
C GLY A 76 -3.86 -2.29 9.11
N ASP A 77 -4.45 -1.61 10.09
CA ASP A 77 -3.97 -0.37 10.70
C ASP A 77 -3.79 0.79 9.72
N PHE A 78 -4.82 1.00 8.90
CA PHE A 78 -4.82 2.00 7.85
C PHE A 78 -4.92 3.44 8.40
N SER A 79 -5.87 3.72 9.29
CA SER A 79 -6.09 5.07 9.82
C SER A 79 -6.79 5.07 11.18
N ILE A 80 -6.41 6.00 12.08
CA ILE A 80 -6.98 6.03 13.44
C ILE A 80 -8.08 7.09 13.64
N ARG A 81 -7.87 8.32 13.18
CA ARG A 81 -8.79 9.46 13.46
C ARG A 81 -9.34 10.07 12.18
N GLY A 82 -10.56 10.63 12.25
CA GLY A 82 -11.15 11.41 11.15
C GLY A 82 -11.68 10.57 9.97
N GLY A 83 -11.77 9.24 10.14
CA GLY A 83 -12.26 8.32 9.13
C GLY A 83 -11.27 8.06 7.98
N PRO A 84 -11.33 6.88 7.34
CA PRO A 84 -10.36 6.48 6.31
C PRO A 84 -10.64 7.11 4.94
N GLY A 85 -11.88 7.56 4.69
CA GLY A 85 -12.38 7.88 3.35
C GLY A 85 -11.59 8.94 2.60
N ARG A 86 -11.11 9.99 3.29
CA ARG A 86 -10.26 11.03 2.67
C ARG A 86 -8.98 10.45 2.10
N TRP A 87 -8.35 9.50 2.79
CA TRP A 87 -7.08 8.90 2.38
C TRP A 87 -7.31 7.87 1.29
N ILE A 88 -8.32 7.02 1.42
CA ILE A 88 -8.69 6.03 0.38
C ILE A 88 -8.87 6.68 -1.00
N ARG A 89 -9.49 7.87 -1.06
CA ARG A 89 -9.70 8.60 -2.32
C ARG A 89 -8.44 9.23 -2.92
N GLN A 90 -7.42 9.48 -2.11
CA GLN A 90 -6.16 10.09 -2.57
C GLN A 90 -5.13 9.05 -3.03
N LEU A 91 -5.31 7.77 -2.66
CA LEU A 91 -4.39 6.70 -2.98
C LEU A 91 -4.81 5.98 -4.25
N ASN A 92 -3.90 5.88 -5.22
CA ASN A 92 -4.08 5.13 -6.47
C ASN A 92 -4.35 3.64 -6.22
N GLY A 93 -4.87 2.99 -7.26
CA GLY A 93 -5.14 1.56 -7.28
C GLY A 93 -6.44 1.17 -6.58
N ARG A 94 -6.78 -0.10 -6.76
CA ARG A 94 -7.85 -0.80 -6.05
C ARG A 94 -7.32 -1.28 -4.71
N LYS A 95 -7.97 -0.90 -3.61
CA LYS A 95 -7.55 -1.28 -2.25
C LYS A 95 -8.43 -2.42 -1.73
N VAL A 96 -7.79 -3.51 -1.31
CA VAL A 96 -8.41 -4.58 -0.53
C VAL A 96 -7.92 -4.46 0.91
N PHE A 97 -8.82 -4.17 1.83
CA PHE A 97 -8.47 -4.02 3.24
C PHE A 97 -8.67 -5.35 3.98
N ILE A 98 -7.64 -5.79 4.69
CA ILE A 98 -7.73 -6.78 5.75
C ILE A 98 -7.73 -6.02 7.08
N ARG A 99 -8.61 -6.40 8.00
CA ARG A 99 -8.91 -5.62 9.20
C ARG A 99 -7.78 -5.73 10.23
N GLY A 100 -7.17 -4.60 10.57
CA GLY A 100 -6.33 -4.43 11.76
C GLY A 100 -7.12 -4.02 13.00
N ASN A 101 -6.45 -3.94 14.14
CA ASN A 101 -7.06 -3.56 15.41
C ASN A 101 -7.51 -2.10 15.47
N HIS A 102 -6.94 -1.22 14.62
CA HIS A 102 -7.35 0.17 14.53
C HIS A 102 -8.39 0.47 13.44
N ASP A 103 -8.89 -0.54 12.72
CA ASP A 103 -9.68 -0.36 11.50
C ASP A 103 -11.20 -0.47 11.70
N SER A 104 -11.72 -0.12 12.88
CA SER A 104 -13.16 -0.21 13.18
C SER A 104 -14.04 0.61 12.21
N LEU A 105 -13.48 1.66 11.59
CA LEU A 105 -14.16 2.51 10.61
C LEU A 105 -14.05 2.01 9.15
N LEU A 106 -13.28 0.93 8.89
CA LEU A 106 -13.23 0.27 7.59
C LEU A 106 -14.31 -0.81 7.50
N LEU A 107 -15.55 -0.37 7.26
CA LEU A 107 -16.74 -1.24 7.29
C LEU A 107 -16.65 -2.45 6.35
N ARG A 108 -15.94 -2.32 5.22
CA ARG A 108 -15.79 -3.38 4.21
C ARG A 108 -14.46 -4.14 4.30
N ALA A 109 -13.65 -3.90 5.33
CA ALA A 109 -12.43 -4.67 5.55
C ALA A 109 -12.76 -6.14 5.84
N LYS A 110 -12.06 -7.04 5.16
CA LYS A 110 -12.16 -8.49 5.32
C LYS A 110 -11.39 -8.93 6.58
N GLN A 111 -11.72 -10.09 7.12
CA GLN A 111 -10.94 -10.69 8.23
C GLN A 111 -9.68 -11.39 7.72
N HIS A 112 -9.75 -11.99 6.54
CA HIS A 112 -8.62 -12.61 5.86
C HIS A 112 -8.86 -12.58 4.34
N SER A 113 -7.81 -12.86 3.58
CA SER A 113 -7.87 -13.16 2.15
C SER A 113 -6.77 -14.17 1.84
N THR A 114 -7.01 -15.01 0.86
CA THR A 114 -5.98 -15.88 0.29
C THR A 114 -5.56 -15.32 -1.06
N LEU A 115 -4.26 -15.36 -1.35
CA LEU A 115 -3.67 -14.94 -2.61
C LEU A 115 -3.01 -16.14 -3.26
N GLU A 116 -3.18 -16.28 -4.57
CA GLU A 116 -2.43 -17.26 -5.34
C GLU A 116 -1.34 -16.52 -6.14
N TYR A 117 -0.09 -16.94 -6.01
CA TYR A 117 1.04 -16.33 -6.71
C TYR A 117 2.07 -17.38 -7.06
N GLY A 118 2.37 -17.55 -8.36
CA GLY A 118 3.35 -18.54 -8.82
C GLY A 118 3.02 -19.99 -8.44
N GLY A 119 1.73 -20.33 -8.30
CA GLY A 119 1.26 -21.65 -7.85
C GLY A 119 1.28 -21.87 -6.33
N TYR A 120 1.65 -20.86 -5.55
CA TYR A 120 1.59 -20.88 -4.09
C TYR A 120 0.32 -20.21 -3.59
N ARG A 121 -0.22 -20.71 -2.47
CA ARG A 121 -1.47 -20.25 -1.85
C ARG A 121 -1.27 -19.95 -0.36
#